data_AF-A0A353M8H4-F1
#
_entry.id   AF-A0A353M8H4-F1
#
_cell.length_a   1.000
_cell.length_b   1.000
_cell.length_c   1.000
_cell.angle_alpha   90.00
_cell.angle_beta   90.00
_cell.angle_gamma   90.00
#
_symmetry.space_group_name_H-M   'P 1'
#
loop_
_entity.id
_entity.type
_entity.pdbx_description
1 polymer ?
#
loop_
_entity_poly.entity_id
_entity_poly.type
_entity_poly.pdbx_seq_one_letter_code
_entity_poly.pdbx_strand_id
1 'polypeptide(L)'
;MHISEDRISHIAHKIYDKLWNDDLADFADERRALDSIKGSIDSFFSLMGQIDQAVRDKLASYSQAKVPGSREWEILYQKFYAEELAKRKW
;
A
#
# COMPACT_ATOMS: atom_id res chain seq x y z
N MET A 1 7.46 3.49 -3.02
CA MET A 1 7.71 2.04 -3.25
C MET A 1 7.06 1.65 -4.57
N HIS A 2 7.79 1.00 -5.48
CA HIS A 2 7.27 0.59 -6.78
C HIS A 2 7.46 -0.92 -6.93
N ILE A 3 6.39 -1.63 -7.25
CA ILE A 3 6.40 -3.07 -7.53
C ILE A 3 6.43 -3.24 -9.05
N SER A 4 7.13 -4.25 -9.57
CA SER A 4 7.14 -4.49 -11.02
C SER A 4 5.79 -4.99 -11.51
N GLU A 5 5.47 -4.69 -12.77
CA GLU A 5 4.25 -5.16 -13.44
C GLU A 5 4.14 -6.69 -13.40
N ASP A 6 5.24 -7.41 -13.61
CA ASP A 6 5.28 -8.87 -13.49
C ASP A 6 4.86 -9.37 -12.11
N ARG A 7 5.29 -8.70 -11.04
CA ARG A 7 4.92 -9.07 -9.67
C ARG A 7 3.46 -8.72 -9.38
N ILE A 8 2.96 -7.57 -9.87
CA ILE A 8 1.54 -7.21 -9.76
C ILE A 8 0.70 -8.27 -10.47
N SER A 9 1.07 -8.65 -11.69
CA SER A 9 0.39 -9.67 -12.48
C SER A 9 0.38 -11.02 -11.77
N HIS A 10 1.53 -11.46 -11.23
CA HIS A 10 1.62 -12.71 -10.47
C HIS A 10 0.73 -12.72 -9.23
N ILE A 11 0.71 -11.62 -8.47
CA ILE A 11 -0.15 -11.50 -7.28
C ILE A 11 -1.62 -11.46 -7.69
N ALA A 12 -1.96 -10.75 -8.78
CA ALA A 12 -3.33 -10.66 -9.26
C ALA A 12 -3.92 -12.03 -9.63
N HIS A 13 -3.15 -12.88 -10.33
CA HIS A 13 -3.59 -14.24 -10.63
C HIS A 13 -3.78 -15.07 -9.36
N LYS A 14 -2.86 -14.99 -8.39
CA LYS A 14 -3.03 -15.70 -7.11
C LYS A 14 -4.27 -15.26 -6.33
N ILE A 15 -4.59 -13.97 -6.35
CA ILE A 15 -5.80 -13.43 -5.71
C ILE A 15 -7.03 -13.93 -6.45
N TYR A 16 -7.04 -13.83 -7.78
CA TYR A 16 -8.13 -14.33 -8.62
C TYR A 16 -8.42 -15.81 -8.35
N ASP A 17 -7.38 -16.66 -8.42
CA ASP A 17 -7.49 -18.09 -8.16
C ASP A 17 -8.05 -18.36 -6.77
N LYS A 18 -7.66 -17.58 -5.76
CA LYS A 18 -8.17 -17.73 -4.40
C LYS A 18 -9.63 -17.32 -4.26
N LEU A 19 -10.02 -16.20 -4.86
CA LEU A 19 -11.40 -15.73 -4.83
C LEU A 19 -12.35 -16.73 -5.50
N TRP A 20 -11.89 -17.36 -6.59
CA TRP A 20 -12.63 -18.40 -7.29
C TRP A 20 -12.67 -19.72 -6.51
N ASN A 21 -11.51 -20.26 -6.12
CA ASN A 21 -11.43 -21.60 -5.49
C ASN A 21 -12.05 -21.66 -4.10
N ASP A 22 -12.08 -20.54 -3.37
CA ASP A 22 -12.67 -20.46 -2.04
C ASP A 22 -14.17 -20.04 -2.11
N ASP A 23 -14.80 -20.07 -3.31
CA ASP A 23 -16.20 -19.69 -3.59
C ASP A 23 -16.59 -18.30 -3.07
N LEU A 24 -15.65 -17.35 -3.08
CA LEU A 24 -15.86 -15.99 -2.55
C LEU A 24 -16.43 -15.03 -3.60
N ALA A 25 -16.15 -15.26 -4.88
CA ALA A 25 -16.65 -14.44 -5.98
C ALA A 25 -16.68 -15.19 -7.32
N ASP A 26 -17.74 -14.97 -8.09
CA ASP A 26 -17.86 -15.44 -9.47
C ASP A 26 -17.45 -14.34 -10.46
N PHE A 27 -16.63 -14.70 -11.45
CA PHE A 27 -16.17 -13.79 -12.48
C PHE A 27 -16.73 -14.18 -13.85
N ALA A 28 -17.52 -13.30 -14.45
CA ALA A 28 -18.03 -13.50 -15.81
C ALA A 28 -16.95 -13.32 -16.90
N ASP A 29 -15.86 -12.62 -16.57
CA ASP A 29 -14.76 -12.31 -17.47
C ASP A 29 -13.46 -12.21 -16.68
N GLU A 30 -12.60 -13.20 -16.86
CA GLU A 30 -11.31 -13.32 -16.18
C GLU A 30 -10.42 -12.10 -16.45
N ARG A 31 -10.36 -11.59 -17.68
CA ARG A 31 -9.50 -10.46 -18.03
C ARG A 31 -9.92 -9.21 -17.29
N ARG A 32 -11.22 -8.91 -17.28
CA ARG A 32 -11.75 -7.76 -16.52
C ARG A 32 -11.53 -7.91 -15.02
N ALA A 33 -11.68 -9.11 -14.49
CA ALA A 33 -11.41 -9.39 -13.07
C ALA A 33 -9.93 -9.13 -12.73
N LEU A 34 -9.00 -9.66 -13.52
CA LEU A 34 -7.57 -9.46 -13.35
C LEU A 34 -7.20 -7.97 -13.46
N ASP A 35 -7.72 -7.24 -14.46
CA ASP A 35 -7.46 -5.80 -14.62
C ASP A 35 -7.96 -5.01 -13.40
N SER A 36 -9.13 -5.36 -12.85
CA SER A 36 -9.66 -4.74 -11.62
C SER A 36 -8.80 -5.05 -10.38
N ILE A 37 -8.31 -6.28 -10.24
CA ILE A 37 -7.42 -6.68 -9.13
C ILE A 37 -6.09 -5.93 -9.24
N LYS A 38 -5.48 -5.88 -10.43
CA LYS A 38 -4.24 -5.12 -10.68
C LYS A 38 -4.41 -3.64 -10.33
N GLY A 39 -5.48 -3.01 -10.82
CA GLY A 39 -5.78 -1.61 -10.51
C GLY A 39 -5.98 -1.34 -9.02
N SER A 40 -6.57 -2.30 -8.29
CA SER A 40 -6.72 -2.22 -6.83
C SER A 40 -5.38 -2.30 -6.12
N ILE A 41 -4.48 -3.18 -6.56
CA ILE A 41 -3.11 -3.30 -6.04
C ILE A 41 -2.32 -2.01 -6.30
N ASP A 42 -2.40 -1.45 -7.50
CA ASP A 42 -1.70 -0.20 -7.84
C ASP A 42 -2.20 0.99 -7.03
N SER A 43 -3.51 1.08 -6.87
CA SER A 43 -4.14 2.11 -6.04
C SER A 43 -3.68 2.01 -4.59
N PHE A 44 -3.60 0.78 -4.05
CA PHE A 44 -3.08 0.52 -2.71
C PHE A 44 -1.63 1.00 -2.55
N PHE A 45 -0.71 0.58 -3.44
CA PHE A 45 0.69 0.99 -3.34
C PHE A 45 0.89 2.50 -3.53
N SER A 46 0.13 3.11 -4.43
CA SER A 46 0.15 4.56 -4.64
C SER A 46 -0.29 5.30 -3.38
N LEU A 47 -1.35 4.83 -2.72
CA LEU A 47 -1.82 5.38 -1.45
C LEU A 47 -0.74 5.28 -0.37
N MET A 48 -0.13 4.11 -0.23
CA MET A 48 0.93 3.86 0.75
C MET A 48 2.16 4.74 0.51
N GLY A 49 2.51 4.98 -0.76
CA GLY A 49 3.58 5.92 -1.14
C GLY A 49 3.26 7.37 -0.75
N GLN A 50 2.02 7.81 -0.92
CA GLN A 50 1.59 9.14 -0.47
C GLN A 50 1.62 9.29 1.05
N ILE A 51 1.27 8.23 1.79
CA ILE A 51 1.35 8.22 3.26
C ILE A 51 2.81 8.35 3.70
N ASP A 52 3.72 7.53 3.16
CA ASP A 52 5.15 7.60 3.46
C ASP A 52 5.71 9.00 3.19
N GLN A 53 5.37 9.60 2.04
CA GLN A 53 5.81 10.96 1.73
C GLN A 53 5.28 11.98 2.74
N ALA A 54 3.99 11.95 3.08
CA ALA A 54 3.40 12.86 4.05
C ALA A 54 4.04 12.74 5.45
N VAL A 55 4.36 11.51 5.87
CA VAL A 55 5.07 11.25 7.12
C VAL A 55 6.49 11.81 7.08
N ARG A 56 7.22 11.60 5.98
CA ARG A 56 8.59 12.14 5.79
C ARG A 56 8.61 13.66 5.80
N ASP A 57 7.64 14.30 5.14
CA ASP A 57 7.50 15.76 5.13
C ASP A 57 7.22 16.30 6.54
N LYS A 58 6.34 15.61 7.30
CA LYS A 58 6.07 15.93 8.70
C LYS A 58 7.30 15.76 9.59
N LEU A 59 8.06 14.68 9.41
CA LEU A 59 9.30 14.44 10.16
C LEU A 59 10.38 15.49 9.84
N ALA A 60 10.51 15.89 8.59
CA ALA A 60 11.47 16.93 8.17
C ALA A 60 11.20 18.29 8.86
N SER A 61 9.93 18.57 9.18
CA SER A 61 9.56 19.78 9.94
C SER A 61 9.88 19.71 11.43
N TYR A 62 10.15 18.51 11.98
CA TYR A 62 10.46 18.31 13.40
C TYR A 62 11.97 18.40 13.67
N SER A 63 12.35 19.39 14.49
CA SER A 63 13.75 19.64 14.87
C SER A 63 14.42 18.50 15.66
N GLN A 64 13.64 17.59 16.27
CA GLN A 64 14.14 16.43 17.01
C GLN A 64 14.36 15.18 16.14
N ALA A 65 13.81 15.12 14.92
CA ALA A 65 13.87 13.95 14.04
C ALA A 65 14.94 14.09 12.96
N LYS A 66 16.14 14.59 13.33
CA LYS A 66 17.14 15.01 12.34
C LYS A 66 17.86 13.88 11.61
N VAL A 67 17.83 12.65 12.11
CA VAL A 67 18.61 11.55 11.54
C VAL A 67 17.69 10.38 11.17
N PRO A 68 17.37 10.21 9.87
CA PRO A 68 16.74 8.98 9.37
C PRO A 68 17.51 7.75 9.84
N GLY A 69 16.79 6.74 10.35
CA GLY A 69 17.37 5.52 10.91
C GLY A 69 17.83 5.61 12.37
N SER A 70 17.71 6.77 13.03
CA SER A 70 17.82 6.83 14.50
C SER A 70 16.58 6.21 15.17
N ARG A 71 16.73 5.69 16.39
CA ARG A 71 15.61 5.08 17.12
C ARG A 71 14.46 6.07 17.35
N GLU A 72 14.78 7.32 17.64
CA GLU A 72 13.82 8.41 17.84
C GLU A 72 13.06 8.70 16.55
N TRP A 73 13.76 8.71 15.40
CA TRP A 73 13.14 8.89 14.10
C TRP A 73 12.19 7.74 13.77
N GLU A 74 12.59 6.49 13.99
CA GLU A 74 11.75 5.31 13.76
C GLU A 74 10.48 5.34 14.62
N ILE A 75 10.60 5.70 15.90
CA ILE A 75 9.44 5.82 16.80
C ILE A 75 8.46 6.89 16.29
N LEU A 76 8.97 8.06 15.90
CA LEU A 76 8.13 9.14 15.38
C LEU A 76 7.52 8.79 14.02
N TYR A 77 8.28 8.11 13.15
CA TYR A 77 7.79 7.60 11.86
C TYR A 77 6.61 6.66 12.08
N GLN A 78 6.76 5.64 12.91
CA GLN A 78 5.67 4.68 13.18
C GLN A 78 4.43 5.39 13.74
N LYS A 79 4.61 6.34 14.66
CA LYS A 79 3.51 7.14 15.21
C LYS A 79 2.77 7.93 14.13
N PHE A 80 3.50 8.71 13.34
CA PHE A 80 2.90 9.55 12.31
C PHE A 80 2.30 8.73 11.17
N TYR A 81 2.90 7.59 10.85
CA TYR A 81 2.37 6.64 9.88
C TYR A 81 1.01 6.08 10.33
N ALA A 82 0.89 5.69 11.59
CA ALA A 82 -0.39 5.27 12.17
C ALA A 82 -1.43 6.40 12.20
N GLU A 83 -1.02 7.63 12.50
CA GLU A 83 -1.90 8.81 12.44
C GLU A 83 -2.40 9.09 11.02
N GLU A 84 -1.53 9.04 10.00
CA GLU A 84 -1.91 9.25 8.60
C GLU A 84 -2.80 8.13 8.07
N LEU A 85 -2.58 6.88 8.49
CA LEU A 85 -3.49 5.77 8.21
C LEU A 85 -4.87 5.98 8.85
N ALA A 86 -4.94 6.41 10.10
CA ALA A 86 -6.21 6.62 10.80
C ALA A 86 -7.06 7.74 10.18
N LYS A 87 -6.42 8.74 9.54
CA LYS A 87 -7.13 9.80 8.79
C LYS A 87 -7.75 9.28 7.49
N ARG A 88 -7.16 8.25 6.90
CA ARG A 88 -7.65 7.64 5.67
C ARG A 88 -8.66 6.56 6.05
N LYS A 89 -9.94 6.92 5.98
CA LYS A 89 -11.03 5.94 6.04
C LYS A 89 -10.97 5.08 4.78
N TRP A 90 -10.94 3.76 4.96
CA TRP A 90 -11.05 2.76 3.90
C TRP A 90 -12.52 2.45 3.64
#